data_AF-A0A3C1UE57-F1
#
_entry.id   AF-A0A3C1UE57-F1
#
_cell.length_a   1.000
_cell.length_b   1.000
_cell.length_c   1.000
_cell.angle_alpha   90.00
_cell.angle_beta   90.00
_cell.angle_gamma   90.00
#
_symmetry.space_group_name_H-M   'P 1'
#
loop_
_entity.id
_entity.type
_entity.pdbx_description
1 polymer ?
#
loop_
_entity_poly.entity_id
_entity_poly.type
_entity_poly.pdbx_seq_one_letter_code
_entity_poly.pdbx_strand_id
1 'polypeptide(L)'
;MKKTILAMLAASVCVAAMAAPVKGDKAQLHFLETTDVHGSFFPIDFISGKAIDGSMARVSAYVNDLRKAAPDGVVLLDNGDILQGRPLSYYYNYVATDKENVAASVINYMQYDAQSFGNHDVEPGHAVYDKWTSEVACPSLGANILDSRTGLPYAMPYTIVNR
;
A
#
# COMPACT_ATOMS: atom_id res chain seq x y z
N MET A 1 32.84 60.20 30.25
CA MET A 1 32.64 58.75 30.10
C MET A 1 31.15 58.34 30.23
N LYS A 2 30.20 59.07 29.62
CA LYS A 2 28.74 58.84 29.81
C LYS A 2 27.94 58.67 28.51
N LYS A 3 28.60 58.45 27.36
CA LYS A 3 27.92 58.35 26.06
C LYS A 3 28.00 56.96 25.40
N THR A 4 28.62 55.97 26.03
CA THR A 4 28.90 54.67 25.40
C THR A 4 27.98 53.52 25.82
N ILE A 5 27.01 53.74 26.72
CA ILE A 5 26.16 52.66 27.27
C ILE A 5 24.83 52.49 26.51
N LEU A 6 24.43 53.45 25.66
CA LEU A 6 23.11 53.43 25.02
C LEU A 6 23.02 52.58 23.74
N ALA A 7 24.14 52.11 23.19
CA ALA A 7 24.16 51.35 21.94
C ALA A 7 23.99 49.83 22.12
N MET A 8 24.14 49.28 23.34
CA MET A 8 24.03 47.83 23.56
C MET A 8 22.62 47.36 23.93
N LEU A 9 21.70 48.26 24.30
CA LEU A 9 20.34 47.88 24.68
C LEU A 9 19.37 47.77 23.49
N ALA A 10 19.65 48.48 22.39
CA ALA A 10 18.80 48.44 21.19
C ALA A 10 19.01 47.16 20.34
N ALA A 11 20.19 46.51 20.44
CA ALA A 11 20.49 45.29 19.70
C ALA A 11 19.90 44.02 20.34
N SER A 12 19.54 44.06 21.63
CA SER A 12 19.01 42.88 22.34
C SER A 12 17.49 42.72 22.22
N VAL A 13 16.77 43.77 21.81
CA VAL A 13 15.30 43.72 21.66
C VAL A 13 14.85 43.18 20.30
N CYS A 14 15.72 43.15 19.29
CA CYS A 14 15.34 42.70 17.94
C CYS A 14 15.43 41.17 17.71
N VAL A 15 16.00 40.39 18.62
CA VAL A 15 16.17 38.93 18.42
C VAL A 15 14.98 38.12 18.96
N ALA A 16 14.11 38.71 19.78
CA ALA A 16 13.02 37.98 20.44
C ALA A 16 11.69 37.90 19.63
N ALA A 17 11.63 38.47 18.42
CA ALA A 17 10.37 38.61 17.67
C ALA A 17 10.18 37.66 16.48
N MET A 18 11.06 36.68 16.25
CA MET A 18 11.02 35.81 15.05
C MET A 18 10.89 34.30 15.36
N ALA A 19 10.27 33.95 16.48
CA ALA A 19 9.81 32.59 16.72
C ALA A 19 8.31 32.61 17.02
N ALA A 20 7.52 33.08 16.05
CA ALA A 20 6.12 32.68 16.02
C ALA A 20 6.13 31.14 15.94
N PRO A 21 5.37 30.41 16.77
CA PRO A 21 5.24 28.98 16.61
C PRO A 21 4.73 28.75 15.19
N VAL A 22 5.49 28.02 14.37
CA VAL A 22 4.99 27.51 13.10
C VAL A 22 3.78 26.67 13.47
N LYS A 23 2.59 27.21 13.26
CA LYS A 23 1.34 26.49 13.39
C LYS A 23 1.30 25.55 12.19
N GLY A 24 2.07 24.47 12.26
CA GLY A 24 2.09 23.47 11.20
C GLY A 24 0.68 22.93 11.04
N ASP A 25 0.17 22.95 9.83
CA ASP A 25 -1.08 22.27 9.52
C ASP A 25 -0.90 20.80 9.91
N LYS A 26 -1.83 20.29 10.73
CA LYS A 26 -1.80 18.89 11.14
C LYS A 26 -2.24 18.05 9.95
N ALA A 27 -1.31 17.33 9.33
CA ALA A 27 -1.63 16.27 8.41
C ALA A 27 -2.13 15.05 9.20
N GLN A 28 -3.25 14.47 8.77
CA GLN A 28 -3.75 13.20 9.30
C GLN A 28 -3.71 12.17 8.18
N LEU A 29 -3.03 11.06 8.46
CA LEU A 29 -2.96 9.90 7.56
C LEU A 29 -3.61 8.69 8.22
N HIS A 30 -4.26 7.88 7.40
CA HIS A 30 -4.92 6.63 7.72
C HIS A 30 -4.24 5.53 6.91
N PHE A 31 -3.49 4.68 7.60
CA PHE A 31 -2.88 3.50 7.00
C PHE A 31 -3.83 2.32 7.16
N LEU A 32 -4.21 1.73 6.04
CA LEU A 32 -5.05 0.55 5.98
C LEU A 32 -4.25 -0.56 5.34
N GLU A 33 -4.35 -1.74 5.92
CA GLU A 33 -3.60 -2.90 5.48
C GLU A 33 -4.56 -4.09 5.34
N THR A 34 -4.44 -4.80 4.23
CA THR A 34 -4.98 -6.17 4.08
C THR A 34 -3.83 -7.16 4.07
N THR A 35 -4.10 -8.39 4.51
CA THR A 35 -3.12 -9.47 4.57
C THR A 35 -3.85 -10.79 4.42
N ASP A 36 -3.16 -11.82 3.92
CA ASP A 36 -3.65 -13.20 3.89
C ASP A 36 -5.03 -13.30 3.19
N VAL A 37 -5.21 -12.51 2.12
CA VAL A 37 -6.48 -12.43 1.39
C VAL A 37 -6.86 -13.82 0.86
N HIS A 38 -5.87 -14.59 0.43
CA HIS A 38 -6.01 -15.99 0.03
C HIS A 38 -7.17 -16.23 -0.95
N GLY A 39 -7.31 -15.36 -1.96
CA GLY A 39 -8.38 -15.44 -2.94
C GLY A 39 -9.78 -15.11 -2.44
N SER A 40 -9.93 -14.57 -1.23
CA SER A 40 -11.21 -14.21 -0.60
C SER A 40 -11.77 -12.89 -1.14
N PHE A 41 -11.95 -12.82 -2.46
CA PHE A 41 -12.32 -11.58 -3.15
C PHE A 41 -13.81 -11.25 -3.03
N PHE A 42 -14.66 -12.27 -3.16
CA PHE A 42 -16.12 -12.13 -3.23
C PHE A 42 -16.79 -12.80 -2.02
N PRO A 43 -17.99 -12.35 -1.60
CA PRO A 43 -18.68 -12.87 -0.42
C PRO A 43 -19.37 -14.22 -0.67
N ILE A 44 -18.75 -15.09 -1.47
CA ILE A 44 -19.23 -16.43 -1.81
C ILE A 44 -18.08 -17.44 -1.75
N ASP A 45 -18.35 -18.61 -1.19
CA ASP A 45 -17.49 -19.78 -1.30
C ASP A 45 -17.81 -20.51 -2.61
N PHE A 46 -16.85 -20.51 -3.55
CA PHE A 46 -16.98 -21.15 -4.85
C PHE A 46 -17.00 -22.68 -4.81
N ILE A 47 -16.67 -23.31 -3.68
CA ILE A 47 -16.79 -24.77 -3.51
C ILE A 47 -18.23 -25.15 -3.13
N SER A 48 -18.78 -24.52 -2.10
CA SER A 48 -20.12 -24.85 -1.59
C SER A 48 -21.25 -24.04 -2.22
N GLY A 49 -20.94 -22.94 -2.92
CA GLY A 49 -21.90 -21.99 -3.46
C GLY A 49 -22.59 -21.11 -2.40
N LYS A 50 -22.15 -21.16 -1.14
CA LYS A 50 -22.77 -20.43 -0.02
C LYS A 50 -22.11 -19.08 0.21
N ALA A 51 -22.85 -18.14 0.78
CA ALA A 51 -22.30 -16.88 1.22
C ALA A 51 -21.27 -17.08 2.35
N ILE A 52 -20.26 -16.22 2.39
CA ILE A 52 -19.26 -16.15 3.47
C ILE A 52 -19.25 -14.76 4.12
N ASP A 53 -18.80 -14.67 5.37
CA ASP A 53 -18.85 -13.44 6.16
C ASP A 53 -17.71 -12.44 5.84
N GLY A 54 -16.53 -12.93 5.44
CA GLY A 54 -15.38 -12.10 5.04
C GLY A 54 -15.16 -12.07 3.52
N SER A 55 -14.83 -10.90 2.96
CA SER A 55 -14.34 -10.77 1.57
C SER A 55 -13.80 -9.37 1.29
N MET A 56 -12.93 -9.25 0.27
CA MET A 56 -12.44 -7.96 -0.23
C MET A 56 -13.55 -7.05 -0.74
N ALA A 57 -14.65 -7.59 -1.26
CA ALA A 57 -15.82 -6.80 -1.65
C ALA A 57 -16.35 -5.93 -0.47
N ARG A 58 -16.40 -6.50 0.74
CA ARG A 58 -16.81 -5.77 1.95
C ARG A 58 -15.73 -4.80 2.43
N VAL A 59 -14.46 -5.18 2.37
CA VAL A 59 -13.33 -4.29 2.68
C VAL A 59 -13.35 -3.07 1.76
N SER A 60 -13.65 -3.24 0.47
CA SER A 60 -13.73 -2.14 -0.48
C SER A 60 -14.79 -1.10 -0.09
N ALA A 61 -15.93 -1.53 0.49
CA ALA A 61 -16.95 -0.61 0.98
C ALA A 61 -16.41 0.27 2.11
N TYR A 62 -15.72 -0.35 3.08
CA TYR A 62 -15.09 0.37 4.19
C TYR A 62 -14.01 1.36 3.71
N VAL A 63 -13.12 0.92 2.82
CA VAL A 63 -12.08 1.77 2.22
C VAL A 63 -12.71 2.97 1.51
N ASN A 64 -13.77 2.74 0.73
CA ASN A 64 -14.44 3.81 -0.01
C ASN A 64 -15.12 4.82 0.93
N ASP A 65 -15.73 4.37 2.01
CA ASP A 65 -16.33 5.28 3.01
C ASP A 65 -15.27 6.09 3.74
N LEU A 66 -14.12 5.49 4.06
CA LEU A 66 -13.01 6.21 4.67
C LEU A 66 -12.39 7.23 3.70
N ARG A 67 -12.21 6.88 2.42
CA ARG A 67 -11.74 7.82 1.39
C ARG A 67 -12.70 9.00 1.21
N LYS A 68 -14.01 8.82 1.36
CA LYS A 68 -14.97 9.94 1.37
C LYS A 68 -14.78 10.86 2.58
N ALA A 69 -14.47 10.28 3.74
CA ALA A 69 -14.25 11.03 4.98
C ALA A 69 -12.88 11.71 5.05
N ALA A 70 -11.86 11.14 4.38
CA ALA A 70 -10.49 11.65 4.33
C ALA A 70 -9.89 11.52 2.90
N PRO A 71 -10.30 12.40 1.95
CA PRO A 71 -9.97 12.27 0.52
C PRO A 71 -8.48 12.08 0.19
N ASP A 72 -7.60 12.80 0.90
CA ASP A 72 -6.14 12.74 0.67
C ASP A 72 -5.39 12.04 1.81
N GLY A 73 -6.13 11.56 2.81
CA GLY A 73 -5.56 11.02 4.05
C GLY A 73 -5.36 9.51 4.04
N VAL A 74 -5.77 8.78 3.00
CA VAL A 74 -5.78 7.30 3.03
C VAL A 74 -4.61 6.72 2.24
N VAL A 75 -3.86 5.83 2.89
CA VAL A 75 -2.85 4.96 2.29
C VAL A 75 -3.30 3.51 2.46
N LEU A 76 -3.50 2.79 1.36
CA LEU A 76 -3.97 1.40 1.35
C LEU A 76 -2.87 0.45 0.89
N LEU A 77 -2.55 -0.54 1.73
CA LEU A 77 -1.44 -1.47 1.54
C LEU A 77 -1.93 -2.92 1.60
N ASP A 78 -1.32 -3.80 0.82
CA ASP A 78 -1.52 -5.26 0.94
C ASP A 78 -0.21 -5.93 1.39
N ASN A 79 -0.32 -6.90 2.28
CA ASN A 79 0.81 -7.59 2.88
C ASN A 79 1.07 -9.00 2.30
N GLY A 80 0.48 -9.30 1.13
CA GLY A 80 0.73 -10.51 0.39
C GLY A 80 -0.16 -11.69 0.77
N ASP A 81 0.19 -12.86 0.23
CA ASP A 81 -0.57 -14.10 0.25
C ASP A 81 -1.96 -13.94 -0.37
N ILE A 82 -1.98 -13.35 -1.57
CA ILE A 82 -3.20 -13.07 -2.35
C ILE A 82 -3.40 -14.06 -3.51
N LEU A 83 -2.31 -14.61 -4.06
CA LEU A 83 -2.34 -15.47 -5.26
C LEU A 83 -2.73 -16.92 -5.01
N GLN A 84 -2.97 -17.35 -3.77
CA GLN A 84 -3.29 -18.74 -3.43
C GLN A 84 -4.54 -18.81 -2.52
N GLY A 85 -5.11 -19.99 -2.29
CA GLY A 85 -5.97 -20.25 -1.13
C GLY A 85 -7.41 -20.64 -1.47
N ARG A 86 -7.95 -20.12 -2.58
CA ARG A 86 -9.31 -20.45 -3.04
C ARG A 86 -9.33 -20.85 -4.52
N PRO A 87 -10.38 -21.58 -4.98
CA PRO A 87 -10.47 -22.07 -6.36
C PRO A 87 -10.34 -20.97 -7.42
N LEU A 88 -10.79 -19.75 -7.09
CA LEU A 88 -10.73 -18.62 -7.99
C LEU A 88 -9.27 -18.23 -8.30
N SER A 89 -8.39 -18.20 -7.30
CA SER A 89 -6.95 -17.94 -7.53
C SER A 89 -6.33 -19.05 -8.39
N TYR A 90 -6.63 -20.32 -8.11
CA TYR A 90 -6.16 -21.44 -8.94
C TYR A 90 -6.59 -21.31 -10.40
N TYR A 91 -7.85 -20.94 -10.63
CA TYR A 91 -8.40 -20.80 -11.97
C TYR A 91 -7.63 -19.75 -12.80
N TYR A 92 -7.35 -18.57 -12.24
CA TYR A 92 -6.60 -17.53 -12.95
C TYR A 92 -5.08 -17.80 -13.02
N ASN A 93 -4.52 -18.56 -12.08
CA ASN A 93 -3.11 -18.93 -12.11
C ASN A 93 -2.82 -20.01 -13.18
N TYR A 94 -3.74 -20.95 -13.42
CA TYR A 94 -3.44 -22.16 -14.19
C TYR A 94 -4.42 -22.52 -15.30
N VAL A 95 -5.66 -22.00 -15.29
CA VAL A 95 -6.70 -22.37 -16.26
C VAL A 95 -6.95 -21.24 -17.26
N ALA A 96 -7.20 -20.02 -16.77
CA ALA A 96 -7.49 -18.85 -17.58
C ALA A 96 -6.27 -17.90 -17.64
N THR A 97 -5.11 -18.45 -18.00
CA THR A 97 -3.82 -17.73 -17.99
C THR A 97 -3.72 -16.65 -19.08
N ASP A 98 -4.65 -16.61 -20.02
CA ASP A 98 -4.78 -15.58 -21.06
C ASP A 98 -5.61 -14.37 -20.60
N LYS A 99 -6.20 -14.42 -19.40
CA LYS A 99 -6.98 -13.33 -18.80
C LYS A 99 -6.17 -12.58 -17.76
N GLU A 100 -6.54 -11.33 -17.47
CA GLU A 100 -6.01 -10.60 -16.31
C GLU A 100 -6.20 -11.43 -15.05
N ASN A 101 -5.19 -11.50 -14.19
CA ASN A 101 -5.30 -12.20 -12.92
C ASN A 101 -6.31 -11.46 -12.03
N VAL A 102 -7.32 -12.17 -11.52
CA VAL A 102 -8.35 -11.58 -10.65
C VAL A 102 -7.79 -10.85 -9.43
N ALA A 103 -6.65 -11.29 -8.88
CA ALA A 103 -5.99 -10.60 -7.79
C ALA A 103 -5.54 -9.20 -8.23
N ALA A 104 -4.93 -9.09 -9.43
CA ALA A 104 -4.56 -7.81 -10.01
C ALA A 104 -5.79 -6.92 -10.24
N SER A 105 -6.87 -7.47 -10.81
CA SER A 105 -8.11 -6.72 -11.00
C SER A 105 -8.65 -6.14 -9.68
N VAL A 106 -8.60 -6.91 -8.57
CA VAL A 106 -9.06 -6.47 -7.25
C VAL A 106 -8.15 -5.37 -6.68
N ILE A 107 -6.83 -5.56 -6.72
CA ILE A 107 -5.83 -4.58 -6.27
C ILE A 107 -6.00 -3.25 -7.03
N ASN A 108 -6.12 -3.34 -8.36
CA ASN A 108 -6.31 -2.19 -9.24
C ASN A 108 -7.62 -1.46 -8.96
N TYR A 109 -8.72 -2.22 -8.84
CA TYR A 109 -10.04 -1.67 -8.54
C TYR A 109 -10.06 -0.94 -7.20
N MET A 110 -9.39 -1.50 -6.19
CA MET A 110 -9.31 -0.91 -4.85
C MET A 110 -8.26 0.21 -4.75
N GLN A 111 -7.49 0.47 -5.81
CA GLN A 111 -6.49 1.53 -5.88
C GLN A 111 -5.49 1.45 -4.71
N TYR A 112 -4.87 0.29 -4.52
CA TYR A 112 -3.80 0.13 -3.54
C TYR A 112 -2.63 1.05 -3.85
N ASP A 113 -1.93 1.50 -2.82
CA ASP A 113 -0.74 2.33 -2.93
C ASP A 113 0.54 1.53 -3.12
N ALA A 114 0.60 0.37 -2.48
CA ALA A 114 1.65 -0.61 -2.64
C ALA A 114 1.17 -1.96 -2.11
N GLN A 115 1.86 -3.01 -2.51
CA GLN A 115 1.70 -4.34 -1.96
C GLN A 115 3.06 -4.99 -1.70
N SER A 116 3.11 -5.99 -0.83
CA SER A 116 4.28 -6.87 -0.67
C SER A 116 4.00 -8.28 -1.20
N PHE A 117 5.06 -9.03 -1.47
CA PHE A 117 4.97 -10.46 -1.72
C PHE A 117 4.87 -11.23 -0.38
N GLY A 118 3.91 -12.13 -0.29
CA GLY A 118 3.89 -13.20 0.71
C GLY A 118 4.58 -14.48 0.19
N ASN A 119 4.72 -15.49 1.06
CA ASN A 119 5.32 -16.76 0.64
C ASN A 119 4.44 -17.50 -0.38
N HIS A 120 3.12 -17.47 -0.20
CA HIS A 120 2.16 -18.11 -1.10
C HIS A 120 2.00 -17.36 -2.44
N ASP A 121 2.57 -16.17 -2.58
CA ASP A 121 2.65 -15.48 -3.88
C ASP A 121 3.80 -15.99 -4.75
N VAL A 122 4.83 -16.58 -4.14
CA VAL A 122 6.00 -17.14 -4.86
C VAL A 122 5.77 -18.59 -5.27
N GLU A 123 5.08 -19.37 -4.44
CA GLU A 123 4.78 -20.80 -4.68
C GLU A 123 4.15 -21.14 -6.05
N PRO A 124 3.27 -20.29 -6.63
CA PRO A 124 2.69 -20.56 -7.95
C PRO A 124 3.70 -20.52 -9.11
N GLY A 125 4.88 -19.96 -8.87
CA GLY A 125 6.00 -19.91 -9.82
C GLY A 125 6.03 -18.66 -10.70
N HIS A 126 7.21 -18.43 -11.30
CA HIS A 126 7.52 -17.24 -12.11
C HIS A 126 6.44 -16.84 -13.11
N ALA A 127 5.93 -17.80 -13.89
CA ALA A 127 4.91 -17.52 -14.90
C ALA A 127 3.64 -16.85 -14.33
N VAL A 128 3.29 -17.15 -13.08
CA VAL A 128 2.12 -16.60 -12.41
C VAL A 128 2.44 -15.26 -11.80
N TYR A 129 3.44 -15.17 -10.92
CA TYR A 129 3.69 -13.93 -10.19
C TYR A 129 4.31 -12.85 -11.08
N ASP A 130 5.13 -13.18 -12.08
CA ASP A 130 5.66 -12.18 -13.01
C ASP A 130 4.54 -11.55 -13.83
N LYS A 131 3.57 -12.38 -14.27
CA LYS A 131 2.38 -11.91 -14.96
C LYS A 131 1.52 -11.04 -14.04
N TRP A 132 1.20 -11.52 -12.84
CA TRP A 132 0.42 -10.76 -11.87
C TRP A 132 1.07 -9.41 -11.52
N THR A 133 2.37 -9.39 -11.24
CA THR A 133 3.13 -8.17 -10.99
C THR A 133 3.14 -7.22 -12.20
N SER A 134 3.07 -7.75 -13.42
CA SER A 134 2.94 -6.92 -14.64
C SER A 134 1.55 -6.33 -14.85
N GLU A 135 0.53 -6.89 -14.20
CA GLU A 135 -0.88 -6.49 -14.34
C GLU A 135 -1.35 -5.55 -13.21
N VAL A 136 -0.68 -5.56 -12.05
CA VAL A 136 -0.97 -4.61 -10.96
C VAL A 136 -0.50 -3.20 -11.30
N ALA A 137 -1.30 -2.21 -10.94
CA ALA A 137 -1.05 -0.79 -11.17
C ALA A 137 -0.22 -0.15 -10.04
N CYS A 138 -0.13 -0.78 -8.87
CA CYS A 138 0.66 -0.34 -7.75
C CYS A 138 2.00 -1.10 -7.66
N PRO A 139 3.04 -0.52 -7.04
CA PRO A 139 4.32 -1.20 -6.84
C PRO A 139 4.17 -2.47 -6.00
N SER A 140 4.80 -3.55 -6.46
CA SER A 140 4.95 -4.81 -5.71
C SER A 140 6.33 -4.87 -5.06
N LEU A 141 6.36 -4.96 -3.73
CA LEU A 141 7.54 -4.75 -2.93
C LEU A 141 8.14 -6.07 -2.39
N GLY A 142 9.47 -6.14 -2.32
CA GLY A 142 10.20 -7.27 -1.78
C GLY A 142 11.69 -6.99 -1.65
N ALA A 143 12.11 -6.33 -0.57
CA ALA A 143 13.50 -5.92 -0.36
C ALA A 143 14.49 -7.08 -0.20
N ASN A 144 14.00 -8.24 0.24
CA ASN A 144 14.79 -9.45 0.46
C ASN A 144 14.61 -10.50 -0.65
N ILE A 145 13.91 -10.17 -1.74
CA ILE A 145 13.73 -11.06 -2.88
C ILE A 145 14.80 -10.72 -3.91
N LEU A 146 15.75 -11.63 -4.11
CA LEU A 146 16.90 -11.43 -4.98
C LEU A 146 16.86 -12.37 -6.19
N ASP A 147 17.26 -11.88 -7.35
CA ASP A 147 17.58 -12.74 -8.49
C ASP A 147 18.88 -13.48 -8.16
N SER A 148 18.81 -14.81 -8.03
CA SER A 148 19.95 -15.65 -7.68
C SER A 148 21.09 -15.61 -8.71
N ARG A 149 20.81 -15.21 -9.95
CA ARG A 149 21.81 -15.10 -11.02
C ARG A 149 22.62 -13.80 -10.92
N THR A 150 21.98 -12.71 -10.51
CA THR A 150 22.58 -11.37 -10.54
C THR A 150 22.90 -10.83 -9.15
N GLY A 151 22.28 -11.38 -8.10
CA GLY A 151 22.34 -10.88 -6.73
C GLY A 151 21.59 -9.56 -6.52
N LEU A 152 20.89 -9.05 -7.55
CA LEU A 152 20.13 -7.80 -7.49
C LEU A 152 18.68 -8.06 -7.01
N PRO A 153 17.99 -7.04 -6.47
CA PRO A 153 16.57 -7.17 -6.13
C PRO A 153 15.73 -7.63 -7.33
N TYR A 154 14.94 -8.68 -7.13
CA TYR A 154 13.98 -9.20 -8.11
C TYR A 154 12.69 -8.38 -8.11
N ALA A 155 12.22 -8.03 -6.90
CA ALA A 155 11.10 -7.12 -6.70
C ALA A 155 11.59 -5.72 -6.32
N MET A 156 10.71 -4.73 -6.38
CA MET A 156 11.04 -3.38 -5.97
C MET A 156 11.32 -3.36 -4.46
N PRO A 157 12.48 -2.87 -3.97
CA PRO A 157 12.80 -2.98 -2.55
C PRO A 157 11.98 -2.02 -1.67
N TYR A 158 11.60 -0.85 -2.20
CA TYR A 158 10.77 0.14 -1.52
C TYR A 158 10.15 1.10 -2.54
N THR A 159 9.12 1.84 -2.11
CA THR A 159 8.53 2.95 -2.86
C THR A 159 8.29 4.16 -1.95
N ILE A 160 8.03 5.32 -2.54
CA ILE A 160 7.65 6.54 -1.82
C ILE A 160 6.22 6.90 -2.25
N VAL A 161 5.30 6.93 -1.28
CA VAL A 161 3.91 7.34 -1.50
C VAL A 161 3.78 8.81 -1.10
N ASN A 162 3.33 9.66 -2.03
CA ASN A 162 3.06 11.07 -1.77
C ASN A 162 1.57 11.29 -1.48
N ARG A 163 1.27 12.12 -0.48
CA ARG A 163 -0.06 12.54 -0.05
C ARG A 163 -0.03 14.00 0.38
#